data_AF-A0A917VB37-F1
#
_entry.id   AF-A0A917VB37-F1
#
_cell.length_a   1.000
_cell.length_b   1.000
_cell.length_c   1.000
_cell.angle_alpha   90.00
_cell.angle_beta   90.00
_cell.angle_gamma   90.00
#
_symmetry.space_group_name_H-M   'P 1'
#
loop_
_entity.id
_entity.type
_entity.pdbx_description
1 polymer ?
#
loop_
_entity_poly.entity_id
_entity_poly.type
_entity_poly.pdbx_seq_one_letter_code
_entity_poly.pdbx_strand_id
1 'polypeptide(L)'
;MAIRMPNPDLMITIEDLAFSDDRPTWDGMTDEGSLAEVDALQEMQILDIRVSPLVGKVAILLEARTALQFRAGNSVLCVVDGAQLFGWNSVKSRTGFTAYSVVGNLTAISDAVAVNFVLHPSAELIVRGVAARFYLLDAIGVSDSIPDYADADWKSLNSQLPRWSSRFEVLQSSYVEPME
;
A
#
# COMPACT_ATOMS: atom_id res chain seq x y z
N MET A 1 -15.72 5.29 29.05
CA MET A 1 -15.62 5.78 27.65
C MET A 1 -15.77 4.55 26.77
N ALA A 2 -16.95 4.34 26.20
CA ALA A 2 -17.24 3.14 25.42
C ALA A 2 -16.58 3.30 24.04
N ILE A 3 -15.64 2.40 23.71
CA ILE A 3 -15.11 2.26 22.36
C ILE A 3 -16.31 1.83 21.51
N ARG A 4 -16.78 2.74 20.66
CA ARG A 4 -17.83 2.44 19.70
C ARG A 4 -17.22 1.49 18.68
N MET A 5 -17.36 0.19 18.89
CA MET A 5 -17.00 -0.78 17.87
C MET A 5 -17.79 -0.42 16.60
N PRO A 6 -17.14 -0.33 15.43
CA PRO A 6 -17.86 -0.04 14.20
C PRO A 6 -18.94 -1.10 13.97
N ASN A 7 -20.09 -0.65 13.48
CA ASN A 7 -21.20 -1.51 13.11
C ASN A 7 -20.71 -2.59 12.12
N PRO A 8 -20.91 -3.90 12.36
CA PRO A 8 -20.46 -4.96 11.45
C PRO A 8 -21.06 -4.87 10.03
N ASP A 9 -22.13 -4.09 9.83
CA ASP A 9 -22.74 -3.83 8.51
C ASP A 9 -22.15 -2.61 7.77
N LEU A 10 -21.21 -1.86 8.37
CA LEU A 10 -20.42 -0.81 7.72
C LEU A 10 -18.99 -1.30 7.54
N MET A 11 -18.81 -2.38 6.76
CA MET A 11 -17.47 -2.83 6.40
C MET A 11 -16.91 -1.95 5.28
N ILE A 12 -15.94 -1.12 5.63
CA ILE A 12 -15.20 -0.26 4.70
C ILE A 12 -14.29 -1.12 3.80
N THR A 13 -14.15 -0.72 2.54
CA THR A 13 -13.22 -1.34 1.57
C THR A 13 -11.88 -0.60 1.53
N ILE A 14 -10.84 -1.23 0.98
CA ILE A 14 -9.53 -0.58 0.82
C ILE A 14 -9.67 0.74 0.05
N GLU A 15 -10.55 0.79 -0.95
CA GLU A 15 -10.89 2.01 -1.67
C GLU A 15 -11.48 3.10 -0.76
N ASP A 16 -12.45 2.72 0.07
CA ASP A 16 -13.05 3.67 1.02
C ASP A 16 -11.97 4.23 1.96
N LEU A 17 -11.09 3.39 2.50
CA LEU A 17 -9.97 3.83 3.35
C LEU A 17 -9.00 4.76 2.62
N ALA A 18 -8.69 4.44 1.35
CA ALA A 18 -7.73 5.20 0.57
C ALA A 18 -8.20 6.63 0.29
N PHE A 19 -9.49 6.79 -0.01
CA PHE A 19 -10.05 8.08 -0.45
C PHE A 19 -10.91 8.78 0.60
N SER A 20 -11.19 8.14 1.73
CA SER A 20 -11.74 8.75 2.93
C SER A 20 -10.81 9.83 3.50
N ASP A 21 -11.42 10.85 4.11
CA ASP A 21 -10.72 11.84 4.94
C ASP A 21 -10.57 11.37 6.39
N ASP A 22 -11.39 10.40 6.82
CA ASP A 22 -11.23 9.74 8.11
C ASP A 22 -9.93 8.94 8.12
N ARG A 23 -9.12 9.22 9.13
CA ARG A 23 -7.85 8.54 9.42
C ARG A 23 -8.10 7.56 10.56
N PRO A 24 -8.44 6.29 10.30
CA PRO A 24 -8.44 5.32 11.37
C PRO A 24 -7.01 5.21 11.88
N THR A 25 -6.76 5.75 13.07
CA THR A 25 -5.50 5.58 13.79
C THR A 25 -5.61 4.30 14.59
N TRP A 26 -4.84 3.29 14.20
CA TRP A 26 -4.61 2.13 15.05
C TRP A 26 -3.28 2.34 15.76
N ASP A 27 -3.34 2.40 17.09
CA ASP A 27 -2.20 2.60 18.00
C ASP A 27 -1.53 1.29 18.41
N GLY A 28 -1.95 0.15 17.84
CA GLY A 28 -1.25 -1.11 18.01
C GLY A 28 0.14 -1.01 17.40
N MET A 29 1.13 -0.78 18.26
CA MET A 29 2.53 -1.05 17.95
C MET A 29 2.65 -2.54 17.67
N THR A 30 2.90 -2.90 16.42
CA THR A 30 3.59 -4.16 16.11
C THR A 30 5.06 -3.99 16.50
N ASP A 31 5.75 -5.10 16.79
CA ASP A 31 7.20 -5.08 17.04
C ASP A 31 8.01 -4.72 15.75
N GLU A 32 7.33 -4.48 14.62
CA GLU A 32 7.88 -4.47 13.25
C GLU A 32 8.37 -3.07 12.79
N GLY A 33 8.41 -2.06 13.67
CA GLY A 33 8.89 -0.70 13.33
C GLY A 33 7.91 0.08 12.44
N SER A 34 8.24 1.31 12.06
CA SER A 34 7.33 2.15 11.25
C SER A 34 7.35 1.75 9.76
N LEU A 35 6.18 1.66 9.13
CA LEU A 35 6.04 1.37 7.70
C LEU A 35 6.64 2.46 6.79
N ALA A 36 6.93 3.64 7.36
CA ALA A 36 7.54 4.75 6.65
C ALA A 36 9.07 4.74 6.69
N GLU A 37 9.69 3.83 7.45
CA GLU A 37 11.14 3.70 7.54
C GLU A 37 11.77 3.32 6.19
N VAL A 38 13.06 3.64 6.05
CA VAL A 38 13.85 3.29 4.87
C VAL A 38 13.84 1.77 4.71
N ASP A 39 13.51 1.33 3.51
CA ASP A 39 13.45 -0.09 3.13
C ASP A 39 12.43 -0.94 3.93
N ALA A 40 11.53 -0.33 4.70
CA ALA A 40 10.49 -1.04 5.43
C ALA A 40 9.59 -1.89 4.52
N LEU A 41 9.40 -1.46 3.27
CA LEU A 41 8.52 -2.10 2.28
C LEU A 41 9.27 -3.03 1.32
N GLN A 42 10.54 -3.36 1.63
CA GLN A 42 11.35 -4.26 0.79
C GLN A 42 10.66 -5.62 0.61
N GLU A 43 10.84 -6.21 -0.57
CA GLU A 43 10.27 -7.49 -0.99
C GLU A 43 8.75 -7.52 -1.23
N MET A 44 8.01 -6.46 -0.89
CA MET A 44 6.60 -6.31 -1.29
C MET A 44 6.47 -6.10 -2.80
N GLN A 45 5.28 -6.35 -3.36
CA GLN A 45 5.04 -6.15 -4.79
C GLN A 45 3.95 -5.11 -5.04
N ILE A 46 4.16 -4.21 -6.00
CA ILE A 46 3.12 -3.26 -6.42
C ILE A 46 2.02 -4.01 -7.16
N LEU A 47 0.78 -3.90 -6.66
CA LEU A 47 -0.40 -4.50 -7.28
C LEU A 47 -1.15 -3.52 -8.17
N ASP A 48 -1.44 -2.33 -7.64
CA ASP A 48 -2.19 -1.30 -8.36
C ASP A 48 -1.93 0.09 -7.77
N ILE A 49 -2.15 1.12 -8.58
CA ILE A 49 -2.00 2.52 -8.20
C ILE A 49 -3.22 3.31 -8.69
N ARG A 50 -3.86 4.05 -7.78
CA ARG A 50 -4.96 4.94 -8.11
C ARG A 50 -4.58 6.39 -7.84
N VAL A 51 -4.70 7.21 -8.87
CA VAL A 51 -4.48 8.65 -8.82
C VAL A 51 -5.83 9.36 -8.92
N SER A 52 -6.15 10.18 -7.94
CA SER A 52 -7.37 11.00 -7.93
C SER A 52 -7.01 12.48 -7.85
N PRO A 53 -6.96 13.18 -9.00
CA PRO A 53 -6.71 14.62 -9.02
C PRO A 53 -7.80 15.43 -8.31
N LEU A 54 -9.03 14.91 -8.25
CA LEU A 54 -10.18 15.62 -7.67
C LEU A 54 -10.01 15.88 -6.17
N VAL A 55 -9.43 14.92 -5.45
CA VAL A 55 -9.14 15.02 -4.01
C VAL A 55 -7.65 15.15 -3.72
N GLY A 56 -6.83 15.24 -4.77
CA GLY A 56 -5.37 15.33 -4.65
C GLY A 56 -4.75 14.15 -3.91
N LYS A 57 -5.17 12.90 -4.21
CA LYS A 57 -4.63 11.69 -3.55
C LYS A 57 -4.00 10.74 -4.55
N VAL A 58 -2.92 10.07 -4.14
CA VAL A 58 -2.37 8.89 -4.82
C VAL A 58 -2.35 7.74 -3.83
N ALA A 59 -2.99 6.63 -4.17
CA ALA A 59 -3.05 5.43 -3.36
C ALA A 59 -2.35 4.28 -4.08
N ILE A 60 -1.47 3.57 -3.38
CA ILE A 60 -0.65 2.47 -3.87
C ILE A 60 -0.98 1.25 -3.03
N LEU A 61 -1.41 0.18 -3.70
CA LEU A 61 -1.71 -1.10 -3.08
C LEU A 61 -0.55 -2.08 -3.35
N LEU A 62 -0.06 -2.71 -2.28
CA LEU A 62 1.04 -3.66 -2.31
C LEU A 62 0.61 -5.03 -1.79
N GLU A 63 1.21 -6.07 -2.35
CA GLU A 63 1.20 -7.45 -1.86
C GLU A 63 2.29 -7.62 -0.81
N ALA A 64 1.91 -8.04 0.40
CA ALA A 64 2.84 -8.15 1.52
C ALA A 64 3.25 -9.61 1.82
N ARG A 65 2.58 -10.64 1.28
CA ARG A 65 2.91 -12.05 1.56
C ARG A 65 4.31 -12.46 1.07
N THR A 66 4.92 -11.67 0.19
CA THR A 66 6.29 -11.87 -0.28
C THR A 66 7.34 -11.27 0.65
N ALA A 67 6.96 -10.40 1.58
CA ALA A 67 7.86 -9.69 2.48
C ALA A 67 8.00 -10.44 3.80
N LEU A 68 9.17 -11.05 4.06
CA LEU A 68 9.39 -11.94 5.20
C LEU A 68 9.30 -11.25 6.57
N GLN A 69 9.41 -9.92 6.59
CA GLN A 69 9.37 -9.10 7.79
C GLN A 69 7.95 -8.83 8.31
N PHE A 70 6.90 -9.06 7.51
CA PHE A 70 5.50 -8.93 7.93
C PHE A 70 4.81 -10.28 7.94
N ARG A 71 4.44 -10.77 9.12
CA ARG A 71 3.82 -12.11 9.25
C ARG A 71 2.31 -12.09 9.45
N ALA A 72 1.76 -10.95 9.87
CA ALA A 72 0.36 -10.84 10.24
C ALA A 72 -0.54 -10.28 9.11
N GLY A 73 0.01 -9.58 8.11
CA GLY A 73 -0.74 -8.93 7.04
C GLY A 73 -0.43 -9.47 5.66
N ASN A 74 -1.36 -9.29 4.72
CA ASN A 74 -1.23 -9.72 3.33
C ASN A 74 -1.18 -8.55 2.34
N SER A 75 -1.42 -7.32 2.80
CA SER A 75 -1.34 -6.14 1.93
C SER A 75 -0.83 -4.92 2.68
N VAL A 76 -0.26 -3.99 1.92
CA VAL A 76 0.02 -2.64 2.40
C VAL A 76 -0.69 -1.63 1.51
N LEU A 77 -1.29 -0.63 2.14
CA LEU A 77 -1.82 0.56 1.47
C LEU A 77 -0.94 1.77 1.83
N CYS A 78 -0.36 2.40 0.82
CA CYS A 78 0.29 3.71 0.95
C CYS A 78 -0.60 4.77 0.29
N VAL A 79 -0.97 5.81 1.03
CA VAL A 79 -1.74 6.94 0.52
C VAL A 79 -0.96 8.23 0.71
N VAL A 80 -0.72 8.95 -0.38
CA VAL A 80 -0.13 10.28 -0.38
C VAL A 80 -1.25 11.30 -0.58
N ASP A 81 -1.44 12.14 0.43
CA ASP A 81 -2.43 13.22 0.46
C ASP A 81 -1.82 14.52 -0.08
N GLY A 82 -2.63 15.36 -0.74
CA GLY A 82 -2.17 16.61 -1.35
C GLY A 82 -1.11 16.37 -2.44
N ALA A 83 -1.32 15.36 -3.29
CA ALA A 83 -0.38 14.92 -4.31
C ALA A 83 -0.02 16.05 -5.29
N GLN A 84 1.28 16.28 -5.44
CA GLN A 84 1.90 17.31 -6.28
C GLN A 84 2.66 16.71 -7.46
N LEU A 85 3.18 15.50 -7.30
CA LEU A 85 3.90 14.77 -8.34
C LEU A 85 3.57 13.29 -8.27
N PHE A 86 3.34 12.70 -9.44
CA PHE A 86 3.24 11.26 -9.65
C PHE A 86 4.09 10.91 -10.87
N GLY A 87 5.02 9.97 -10.71
CA GLY A 87 5.88 9.49 -11.78
C GLY A 87 6.01 7.98 -11.74
N TRP A 88 5.70 7.33 -12.86
CA TRP A 88 5.96 5.91 -13.08
C TRP A 88 6.91 5.76 -14.27
N ASN A 89 8.01 5.06 -14.06
CA ASN A 89 8.96 4.72 -15.11
C ASN A 89 9.27 3.22 -15.05
N SER A 90 9.12 2.52 -16.17
CA SER A 90 9.40 1.10 -16.24
C SER A 90 9.94 0.74 -17.61
N VAL A 91 10.91 -0.17 -17.66
CA VAL A 91 11.27 -0.81 -18.93
C VAL A 91 10.10 -1.70 -19.37
N LYS A 92 9.69 -1.57 -20.64
CA LYS A 92 8.58 -2.36 -21.19
C LYS A 92 8.85 -3.86 -21.01
N SER A 93 8.04 -4.51 -20.17
CA SER A 93 8.03 -5.96 -20.06
C SER A 93 7.49 -6.57 -21.37
N ARG A 94 8.12 -7.66 -21.83
CA ARG A 94 7.72 -8.40 -23.03
C ARG A 94 6.71 -9.52 -22.74
N THR A 95 6.39 -9.74 -21.47
CA THR A 95 5.53 -10.84 -20.97
C THR A 95 4.31 -10.28 -20.24
N GLY A 96 3.30 -11.13 -19.97
CA GLY A 96 1.99 -10.77 -19.42
C GLY A 96 2.01 -9.95 -18.13
N PHE A 97 1.72 -10.57 -16.98
CA PHE A 97 1.81 -9.87 -15.69
C PHE A 97 3.27 -9.69 -15.28
N THR A 98 3.60 -8.54 -14.70
CA THR A 98 4.93 -8.27 -14.14
C THR A 98 4.76 -7.94 -12.66
N ALA A 99 5.31 -8.78 -11.81
CA ALA A 99 5.37 -8.52 -10.38
C ALA A 99 6.53 -7.57 -10.09
N TYR A 100 6.22 -6.28 -9.91
CA TYR A 100 7.22 -5.27 -9.57
C TYR A 100 7.51 -5.31 -8.07
N SER A 101 8.57 -6.03 -7.69
CA SER A 101 9.02 -6.14 -6.31
C SER A 101 9.81 -4.91 -5.88
N VAL A 102 9.52 -4.40 -4.70
CA VAL A 102 10.29 -3.33 -4.04
C VAL A 102 11.65 -3.87 -3.63
N VAL A 103 12.71 -3.28 -4.17
CA VAL A 103 14.10 -3.57 -3.77
C VAL A 103 14.70 -2.46 -2.92
N GLY A 104 14.02 -1.31 -2.85
CA GLY A 104 14.29 -0.25 -1.88
C GLY A 104 13.17 0.78 -1.87
N ASN A 105 12.98 1.43 -0.73
CA ASN A 105 12.07 2.56 -0.59
C ASN A 105 12.64 3.65 0.30
N LEU A 106 12.39 4.91 -0.06
CA LEU A 106 12.79 6.07 0.72
C LEU A 106 11.60 6.99 0.91
N THR A 107 11.29 7.29 2.17
CA THR A 107 10.40 8.38 2.55
C THR A 107 11.25 9.57 2.94
N ALA A 108 11.33 10.57 2.07
CA ALA A 108 12.03 11.82 2.35
C ALA A 108 11.03 12.89 2.81
N ILE A 109 11.46 13.70 3.78
CA ILE A 109 10.66 14.79 4.34
C ILE A 109 11.47 16.08 4.20
N SER A 110 10.94 17.05 3.48
CA SER A 110 11.45 18.43 3.42
C SER A 110 10.29 19.40 3.63
N ASP A 111 10.01 20.26 2.64
CA ASP A 111 8.78 21.03 2.46
C ASP A 111 7.56 20.17 2.04
N ALA A 112 7.78 18.90 1.73
CA ALA A 112 6.77 17.93 1.29
C ALA A 112 7.24 16.51 1.64
N VAL A 113 6.32 15.55 1.66
CA VAL A 113 6.63 14.12 1.72
C VAL A 113 6.87 13.59 0.31
N ALA A 114 7.97 12.87 0.12
CA ALA A 114 8.25 12.12 -1.10
C ALA A 114 8.44 10.64 -0.77
N VAL A 115 7.64 9.78 -1.40
CA VAL A 115 7.74 8.32 -1.32
C VAL A 115 8.30 7.82 -2.66
N ASN A 116 9.51 7.26 -2.59
CA ASN A 116 10.21 6.71 -3.75
C ASN A 116 10.32 5.18 -3.61
N PHE A 117 9.90 4.45 -4.64
CA PHE A 117 10.08 3.01 -4.74
C PHE A 117 11.06 2.70 -5.88
N VAL A 118 12.10 1.95 -5.56
CA VAL A 118 12.97 1.29 -6.53
C VAL A 118 12.48 -0.14 -6.71
N LEU A 119 12.16 -0.51 -7.94
CA LEU A 119 11.44 -1.74 -8.25
C LEU A 119 12.24 -2.65 -9.19
N HIS A 120 12.14 -3.95 -8.95
CA HIS A 120 12.59 -5.00 -9.86
C HIS A 120 11.38 -5.67 -10.53
N PRO A 121 11.36 -5.83 -11.88
CA PRO A 121 12.44 -5.51 -12.81
C PRO A 121 12.45 -4.02 -13.24
N SER A 122 13.60 -3.36 -13.10
CA SER A 122 13.94 -2.01 -13.62
C SER A 122 12.77 -1.03 -13.77
N ALA A 123 12.15 -0.70 -12.64
CA ALA A 123 11.12 0.33 -12.57
C ALA A 123 11.33 1.25 -11.37
N GLU A 124 10.71 2.42 -11.44
CA GLU A 124 10.74 3.44 -10.42
C GLU A 124 9.36 4.08 -10.31
N LEU A 125 8.91 4.26 -9.07
CA LEU A 125 7.69 4.99 -8.74
C LEU A 125 8.05 6.10 -7.76
N ILE A 126 7.68 7.32 -8.11
CA ILE A 126 7.82 8.49 -7.25
C ILE A 126 6.47 9.16 -7.04
N VAL A 127 6.16 9.46 -5.78
CA VAL A 127 4.99 10.24 -5.41
C VAL A 127 5.40 11.32 -4.41
N ARG A 128 5.02 12.57 -4.66
CA ARG A 128 5.24 13.70 -3.74
C ARG A 128 3.91 14.32 -3.34
N GLY A 129 3.75 14.65 -2.08
CA GLY A 129 2.55 15.33 -1.56
C GLY A 129 2.78 15.99 -0.21
N VAL A 130 1.69 16.35 0.46
CA VAL A 130 1.71 17.05 1.75
C VAL A 130 1.95 16.08 2.89
N ALA A 131 1.37 14.88 2.83
CA ALA A 131 1.53 13.85 3.84
C ALA A 131 1.44 12.46 3.21
N ALA A 132 1.95 11.45 3.92
CA ALA A 132 1.78 10.05 3.56
C ALA A 132 1.26 9.22 4.73
N ARG A 133 0.34 8.31 4.44
CA ARG A 133 -0.23 7.32 5.35
C ARG A 133 0.10 5.93 4.84
N PHE A 134 0.53 5.06 5.73
CA PHE A 134 0.83 3.67 5.44
C PHE A 134 -0.04 2.80 6.34
N TYR A 135 -0.60 1.73 5.79
CA TYR A 135 -1.40 0.76 6.51
C TYR A 135 -0.95 -0.65 6.17
N LEU A 136 -0.68 -1.46 7.18
CA LEU A 136 -0.61 -2.92 7.04
C LEU A 136 -2.01 -3.47 7.22
N LEU A 137 -2.47 -4.23 6.23
CA LEU A 137 -3.84 -4.72 6.14
C LEU A 137 -3.85 -6.24 6.06
N ASP A 138 -4.84 -6.85 6.70
CA ASP A 138 -5.28 -8.20 6.39
C ASP A 138 -6.55 -8.14 5.52
N ALA A 139 -6.38 -8.30 4.21
CA ALA A 139 -7.47 -8.34 3.25
C ALA A 139 -8.24 -9.66 3.37
N ILE A 140 -9.53 -9.56 3.71
CA ILE A 140 -10.39 -10.72 3.99
C ILE A 140 -10.64 -11.52 2.72
N GLY A 141 -10.47 -12.85 2.82
CA GLY A 141 -10.73 -13.79 1.73
C GLY A 141 -9.56 -13.94 0.75
N VAL A 142 -8.41 -13.34 1.06
CA VAL A 142 -7.13 -13.61 0.39
C VAL A 142 -6.47 -14.82 1.07
N SER A 143 -5.91 -15.74 0.28
CA SER A 143 -5.23 -16.93 0.82
C SER A 143 -3.85 -16.58 1.39
N ASP A 144 -3.29 -17.43 2.24
CA ASP A 144 -1.92 -17.23 2.76
C ASP A 144 -0.83 -17.59 1.74
N SER A 145 -1.20 -18.19 0.60
CA SER A 145 -0.23 -18.60 -0.42
C SER A 145 0.26 -17.40 -1.24
N ILE A 146 1.57 -17.33 -1.48
CA ILE A 146 2.15 -16.32 -2.37
C ILE A 146 1.57 -16.48 -3.79
N PRO A 147 1.17 -15.39 -4.46
CA PRO A 147 0.63 -15.45 -5.81
C PRO A 147 1.66 -15.94 -6.83
N ASP A 148 1.22 -16.82 -7.73
CA ASP A 148 2.00 -17.28 -8.88
C ASP A 148 1.60 -16.50 -10.14
N TYR A 149 2.56 -15.77 -10.72
CA TYR A 149 2.36 -14.94 -11.91
C TYR A 149 2.82 -15.61 -13.21
N ALA A 150 3.51 -16.75 -13.15
CA ALA A 150 4.18 -17.34 -14.31
C ALA A 150 3.19 -17.88 -15.34
N ASP A 151 2.17 -18.61 -14.87
CA ASP A 151 1.22 -19.33 -15.73
C ASP A 151 -0.24 -18.96 -15.46
N ALA A 152 -0.50 -17.94 -14.63
CA ALA A 152 -1.85 -17.57 -14.24
C ALA A 152 -2.56 -16.71 -15.31
N ASP A 153 -3.82 -17.05 -15.59
CA ASP A 153 -4.72 -16.11 -16.24
C ASP A 153 -5.16 -15.00 -15.27
N TRP A 154 -5.61 -13.87 -15.82
CA TRP A 154 -6.02 -12.72 -15.01
C TRP A 154 -7.09 -13.07 -13.97
N LYS A 155 -8.06 -13.90 -14.32
CA LYS A 155 -9.21 -14.19 -13.45
C LYS A 155 -8.75 -14.98 -12.24
N SER A 156 -7.92 -15.99 -12.45
CA SER A 156 -7.31 -16.80 -11.40
C SER A 156 -6.41 -15.95 -10.50
N LEU A 157 -5.47 -15.20 -11.10
CA LEU A 157 -4.53 -14.35 -10.35
C LEU A 157 -5.28 -13.30 -9.53
N ASN A 158 -6.18 -12.54 -10.17
CA ASN A 158 -6.92 -11.49 -9.52
C ASN A 158 -7.71 -12.04 -8.32
N SER A 159 -8.22 -13.27 -8.36
CA SER A 159 -8.96 -13.88 -7.23
C SER A 159 -8.13 -14.17 -5.99
N GLN A 160 -6.81 -14.21 -6.15
CA GLN A 160 -5.85 -14.52 -5.09
C GLN A 160 -5.19 -13.26 -4.51
N LEU A 161 -5.48 -12.07 -5.06
CA LEU A 161 -4.82 -10.83 -4.68
C LEU A 161 -5.75 -9.94 -3.84
N PRO A 162 -5.19 -9.16 -2.90
CA PRO A 162 -5.84 -7.99 -2.34
C PRO A 162 -6.33 -7.05 -3.47
N ARG A 163 -7.51 -6.46 -3.30
CA ARG A 163 -8.13 -5.55 -4.27
C ARG A 163 -8.69 -4.32 -3.57
N TRP A 164 -8.90 -3.26 -4.33
CA TRP A 164 -9.58 -2.05 -3.84
C TRP A 164 -10.95 -2.32 -3.21
N SER A 165 -11.72 -3.27 -3.76
CA SER A 165 -13.00 -3.68 -3.21
C SER A 165 -12.89 -4.74 -2.10
N SER A 166 -11.68 -5.18 -1.76
CA SER A 166 -11.48 -6.08 -0.62
C SER A 166 -11.85 -5.37 0.67
N ARG A 167 -12.47 -6.15 1.55
CA ARG A 167 -12.64 -5.78 2.96
C ARG A 167 -11.36 -6.15 3.70
N PHE A 168 -11.12 -5.53 4.84
CA PHE A 168 -9.85 -5.70 5.54
C PHE A 168 -9.95 -5.42 7.04
N GLU A 169 -8.93 -5.85 7.77
CA GLU A 169 -8.60 -5.37 9.12
C GLU A 169 -7.31 -4.53 9.06
N VAL A 170 -7.26 -3.41 9.80
CA VAL A 170 -6.02 -2.63 9.95
C VAL A 170 -5.21 -3.26 11.06
N LEU A 171 -4.00 -3.70 10.74
CA LEU A 171 -3.08 -4.30 11.71
C LEU A 171 -2.09 -3.27 12.25
N GLN A 172 -1.68 -2.33 11.40
CA GLN A 172 -0.72 -1.29 11.73
C GLN A 172 -0.99 -0.05 10.88
N SER A 173 -0.67 1.13 11.42
CA SER A 173 -0.65 2.38 10.66
C SER A 173 0.61 3.20 10.95
N SER A 174 1.06 3.97 9.96
CA SER A 174 2.16 4.95 10.12
C SER A 174 1.81 6.21 9.33
N TYR A 175 2.19 7.37 9.87
CA TYR A 175 1.88 8.67 9.28
C TYR A 175 3.12 9.55 9.23
N VAL A 176 3.27 10.28 8.12
CA VAL A 176 4.38 11.18 7.87
C VAL A 176 3.86 12.48 7.29
N GLU A 177 4.31 13.59 7.85
CA GLU A 177 4.11 14.95 7.33
C GLU A 177 5.36 15.81 7.61
N PRO A 178 5.60 16.89 6.85
CA PRO A 178 6.63 17.88 7.17
C PRO A 178 6.40 18.47 8.56
N MET A 179 7.47 18.66 9.34
CA MET A 179 7.38 19.46 10.56
C MET A 179 7.24 20.94 10.18
N GLU A 180 6.25 21.63 10.75
CA GLU A 180 6.11 23.10 10.64
C GLU A 180 7.29 23.87 11.26
#